data_AF-A0A0S9C7M1-F1
#
_entry.id   AF-A0A0S9C7M1-F1
#
_cell.length_a   1.000
_cell.length_b   1.000
_cell.length_c   1.000
_cell.angle_alpha   90.00
_cell.angle_beta   90.00
_cell.angle_gamma   90.00
#
_symmetry.space_group_name_H-M   'P 1'
#
loop_
_entity.id
_entity.type
_entity.pdbx_description
1 polymer ?
#
loop_
_entity_poly.entity_id
_entity_poly.type
_entity_poly.pdbx_seq_one_letter_code
_entity_poly.pdbx_strand_id
1 'polypeptide(L)'
;MKNVARPLTAVALLAASALTACSAPEAAGPAPASATASAAPASATASSSESSGPWGGFATAVEACTTISEQATGSTLLPLSAAQGTAAELEQAKAELTRTAERAPDSIKADFTTLSQVAIAGIKDQTVFSSGKIQDAMAPVQTWIAANCG
;
A
#
# COMPACT_ATOMS: atom_id res chain seq x y z
N MET A 1 -60.82 -10.68 -3.85
CA MET A 1 -60.97 -11.66 -2.75
C MET A 1 -59.59 -12.24 -2.43
N LYS A 2 -59.21 -12.17 -1.15
CA LYS A 2 -58.08 -12.85 -0.44
C LYS A 2 -56.63 -12.37 -0.67
N ASN A 3 -56.21 -11.52 0.27
CA ASN A 3 -54.85 -11.25 0.74
C ASN A 3 -54.16 -12.52 1.30
N VAL A 4 -52.84 -12.64 1.11
CA VAL A 4 -51.86 -13.27 2.05
C VAL A 4 -50.49 -12.62 1.74
N ALA A 5 -50.06 -11.58 2.46
CA ALA A 5 -49.30 -11.59 3.72
C ALA A 5 -47.88 -12.19 3.63
N ARG A 6 -46.89 -11.29 3.75
CA ARG A 6 -45.45 -11.49 3.90
C ARG A 6 -45.10 -11.99 5.31
N PRO A 7 -44.01 -12.75 5.49
CA PRO A 7 -43.21 -12.64 6.71
C PRO A 7 -41.83 -12.05 6.43
N LEU A 8 -41.54 -10.99 7.18
CA LEU A 8 -40.22 -10.41 7.39
C LEU A 8 -39.40 -11.37 8.27
N THR A 9 -38.18 -11.71 7.87
CA THR A 9 -37.18 -12.30 8.77
C THR A 9 -36.01 -11.33 8.87
N ALA A 10 -35.99 -10.61 9.99
CA ALA A 10 -34.87 -9.83 10.45
C ALA A 10 -33.92 -10.75 11.23
N VAL A 11 -32.64 -10.73 10.90
CA VAL A 11 -31.57 -11.16 11.82
C VAL A 11 -30.55 -10.04 11.85
N ALA A 12 -30.65 -9.23 12.90
CA ALA A 12 -29.64 -8.26 13.29
C ALA A 12 -28.64 -8.98 14.20
N LEU A 13 -27.34 -8.87 13.90
CA LEU A 13 -26.27 -9.07 14.87
C LEU A 13 -25.23 -7.98 14.64
N LEU A 14 -25.32 -6.92 15.46
CA LEU A 14 -24.28 -5.92 15.65
C LEU A 14 -23.18 -6.53 16.53
N ALA A 15 -21.95 -6.59 16.03
CA ALA A 15 -20.77 -6.78 16.86
C ALA A 15 -20.14 -5.40 17.11
N ALA A 16 -20.46 -4.81 18.27
CA ALA A 16 -19.80 -3.63 18.77
C ALA A 16 -18.44 -4.03 19.38
N SER A 17 -17.34 -3.63 18.74
CA SER A 17 -16.01 -3.72 19.33
C SER A 17 -15.86 -2.61 20.37
N ALA A 18 -16.08 -2.95 21.64
CA ALA A 18 -15.88 -2.05 22.76
C ALA A 18 -14.37 -1.75 22.94
N LEU A 19 -14.01 -0.46 22.99
CA LEU A 19 -12.72 0.00 23.48
C LEU A 19 -12.62 -0.29 24.98
N THR A 20 -11.84 -1.29 25.37
CA THR A 20 -11.43 -1.47 26.77
C THR A 20 -10.17 -0.66 27.04
N ALA A 21 -10.37 0.53 27.60
CA ALA A 21 -9.38 1.22 28.41
C ALA A 21 -9.56 0.82 29.89
N CYS A 22 -8.49 0.36 30.56
CA CYS A 22 -8.24 0.26 32.03
C CYS A 22 -7.20 -0.86 32.26
N SER A 23 -6.17 -0.81 33.10
CA SER A 23 -5.73 0.12 34.16
C SER A 23 -4.25 -0.11 34.48
N ALA A 24 -3.67 0.87 35.17
CA ALA A 24 -2.29 0.98 35.65
C ALA A 24 -1.78 -0.14 36.58
N PRO A 25 -0.45 -0.26 36.74
CA PRO A 25 0.17 -0.75 37.97
C PRO A 25 0.75 0.38 38.84
N GLU A 26 0.56 0.20 40.16
CA GLU A 26 1.11 0.94 41.29
C GLU A 26 2.65 1.02 41.32
N ALA A 27 3.11 2.02 42.07
CA ALA A 27 4.49 2.48 42.18
C ALA A 27 5.46 1.54 42.93
N ALA A 28 6.71 1.51 42.46
CA ALA A 28 7.89 1.22 43.27
C ALA A 28 9.09 2.03 42.71
N GLY A 29 9.68 2.94 43.51
CA GLY A 29 10.81 3.82 43.15
C GLY A 29 12.17 3.11 43.21
N PRO A 30 13.32 3.82 43.43
CA PRO A 30 13.74 5.16 43.01
C PRO A 30 14.83 5.10 41.89
N ALA A 31 15.06 6.21 41.19
CA ALA A 31 16.19 6.41 40.25
C ALA A 31 17.42 7.03 40.98
N PRO A 32 18.58 7.33 40.34
CA PRO A 32 19.17 6.88 39.06
C PRO A 32 20.67 6.45 39.19
N ALA A 33 21.23 5.71 38.22
CA ALA A 33 22.68 5.73 37.95
C ALA A 33 23.03 5.21 36.53
N SER A 34 23.43 6.15 35.68
CA SER A 34 24.50 6.11 34.67
C SER A 34 24.85 4.81 33.95
N ALA A 35 24.69 4.78 32.62
CA ALA A 35 25.84 4.85 31.70
C ALA A 35 25.41 4.81 30.22
N THR A 36 25.98 5.75 29.49
CA THR A 36 25.92 6.05 28.06
C THR A 36 26.33 4.87 27.16
N ALA A 37 25.57 4.62 26.09
CA ALA A 37 26.12 4.31 24.76
C ALA A 37 25.03 4.51 23.69
N SER A 38 25.11 5.63 22.97
CA SER A 38 24.39 5.83 21.71
C SER A 38 24.78 4.76 20.71
N ALA A 39 23.89 3.81 20.43
CA ALA A 39 23.92 3.08 19.19
C ALA A 39 23.13 3.90 18.17
N ALA A 40 23.84 4.62 17.31
CA ALA A 40 23.27 5.23 16.13
C ALA A 40 22.54 4.13 15.30
N PRO A 41 21.35 4.39 14.74
CA PRO A 41 20.83 3.48 13.73
C PRO A 41 21.79 3.53 12.55
N ALA A 42 22.57 2.47 12.38
CA ALA A 42 23.32 2.24 11.16
C ALA A 42 22.30 2.29 10.02
N SER A 43 22.43 3.31 9.17
CA SER A 43 21.80 3.32 7.86
C SER A 43 22.40 2.15 7.10
N ALA A 44 21.76 0.98 7.22
CA ALA A 44 22.04 -0.14 6.37
C ALA A 44 21.54 0.26 4.99
N THR A 45 22.42 0.85 4.19
CA THR A 45 22.30 0.86 2.74
C THR A 45 22.19 -0.60 2.32
N ALA A 46 20.97 -1.10 2.22
CA ALA A 46 20.68 -2.40 1.67
C ALA A 46 20.99 -2.36 0.17
N SER A 47 22.27 -2.48 -0.18
CA SER A 47 22.66 -3.09 -1.45
C SER A 47 22.42 -4.59 -1.30
N SER A 48 21.15 -4.98 -1.31
CA SER A 48 20.76 -6.37 -1.42
C SER A 48 20.95 -6.75 -2.88
N SER A 49 21.97 -7.56 -3.15
CA SER A 49 22.11 -8.30 -4.41
C SER A 49 20.75 -8.87 -4.81
N GLU A 50 20.40 -8.64 -6.08
CA GLU A 50 19.13 -8.93 -6.73
C GLU A 50 18.54 -10.27 -6.26
N SER A 51 17.47 -10.20 -5.46
CA SER A 51 16.63 -11.36 -5.23
C SER A 51 15.99 -11.74 -6.57
N SER A 52 16.54 -12.78 -7.21
CA SER A 52 16.02 -13.41 -8.42
C SER A 52 14.89 -14.40 -8.12
N GLY A 53 14.27 -14.29 -6.93
CA GLY A 53 13.17 -15.13 -6.51
C GLY A 53 11.88 -14.81 -7.28
N PRO A 54 10.85 -15.68 -7.19
CA PRO A 54 9.58 -15.49 -7.89
C PRO A 54 8.83 -14.20 -7.49
N TRP A 55 9.27 -13.56 -6.40
CA TRP A 55 8.73 -12.33 -5.87
C TRP A 55 9.62 -11.11 -6.13
N GLY A 56 10.59 -11.22 -7.06
CA GLY A 56 11.53 -10.14 -7.36
C GLY A 56 12.30 -9.69 -6.12
N GLY A 57 12.40 -8.37 -5.94
CA GLY A 57 13.11 -7.73 -4.83
C GLY A 57 12.41 -7.80 -3.46
N PHE A 58 11.30 -8.52 -3.33
CA PHE A 58 10.55 -8.69 -2.08
C PHE A 58 10.95 -9.99 -1.35
N ALA A 59 10.96 -9.99 -0.02
CA ALA A 59 11.40 -11.15 0.76
C ALA A 59 10.36 -12.27 0.77
N THR A 60 9.07 -11.93 0.61
CA THR A 60 7.96 -12.89 0.66
C THR A 60 6.86 -12.56 -0.35
N ALA A 61 6.03 -13.55 -0.67
CA ALA A 61 4.81 -13.36 -1.45
C ALA A 61 3.89 -12.31 -0.83
N VAL A 62 3.71 -12.36 0.50
CA VAL A 62 2.87 -11.41 1.25
C VAL A 62 3.40 -9.99 1.10
N GLU A 63 4.70 -9.78 1.26
CA GLU A 63 5.31 -8.45 1.07
C GLU A 63 5.12 -7.95 -0.37
N ALA A 64 5.39 -8.80 -1.38
CA ALA A 64 5.20 -8.44 -2.78
C ALA A 64 3.74 -8.05 -3.06
N CYS A 65 2.80 -8.90 -2.64
CA CYS A 65 1.38 -8.69 -2.87
C CYS A 65 0.84 -7.44 -2.20
N THR A 66 1.21 -7.20 -0.94
CA THR A 66 0.81 -5.99 -0.22
C THR A 66 1.39 -4.75 -0.90
N THR A 67 2.71 -4.69 -1.11
CA THR A 67 3.34 -3.50 -1.68
C THR A 67 2.89 -3.22 -3.11
N ILE A 68 2.80 -4.23 -3.97
CA ILE A 68 2.33 -4.06 -5.36
C ILE A 68 0.88 -3.58 -5.37
N SER A 69 0.00 -4.14 -4.53
CA SER A 69 -1.42 -3.74 -4.47
C SER A 69 -1.60 -2.31 -3.94
N GLU A 70 -0.87 -1.95 -2.88
CA GLU A 70 -0.90 -0.62 -2.30
C GLU A 70 -0.42 0.43 -3.30
N GLN A 71 0.71 0.17 -3.97
CA GLN A 71 1.33 1.11 -4.89
C GLN A 71 0.55 1.20 -6.21
N ALA A 72 -0.01 0.09 -6.69
CA ALA A 72 -0.96 0.11 -7.81
C ALA A 72 -2.16 1.00 -7.46
N THR A 73 -2.80 0.79 -6.32
CA THR A 73 -3.94 1.62 -5.89
C THR A 73 -3.54 3.08 -5.72
N GLY A 74 -2.42 3.34 -5.04
CA GLY A 74 -1.87 4.68 -4.80
C GLY A 74 -1.54 5.44 -6.08
N SER A 75 -1.10 4.75 -7.14
CA SER A 75 -0.83 5.38 -8.45
C SER A 75 -2.06 6.08 -9.03
N THR A 76 -3.27 5.58 -8.76
CA THR A 76 -4.53 6.20 -9.22
C THR A 76 -4.89 7.46 -8.43
N LEU A 77 -4.30 7.63 -7.24
CA LEU A 77 -4.52 8.77 -6.35
C LEU A 77 -3.45 9.86 -6.53
N LEU A 78 -2.42 9.64 -7.36
CA LEU A 78 -1.37 10.63 -7.61
C LEU A 78 -1.88 12.02 -8.07
N PRO A 79 -2.94 12.15 -8.89
CA PRO A 79 -3.51 13.46 -9.22
C PRO A 79 -4.03 14.19 -7.99
N LEU A 80 -4.65 13.45 -7.08
CA LEU A 80 -5.17 14.00 -5.84
C LEU A 80 -4.03 14.45 -4.93
N SER A 81 -2.98 13.61 -4.79
CA SER A 81 -1.76 13.97 -4.08
C SER A 81 -1.09 15.21 -4.68
N ALA A 82 -1.10 15.35 -6.01
CA ALA A 82 -0.55 16.53 -6.68
C ALA A 82 -1.41 17.80 -6.50
N ALA A 83 -2.73 17.64 -6.37
CA ALA A 83 -3.66 18.75 -6.21
C ALA A 83 -3.80 19.22 -4.75
N GLN A 84 -3.67 18.31 -3.78
CA GLN A 84 -4.02 18.56 -2.37
C GLN A 84 -2.89 18.25 -1.38
N GLY A 85 -1.87 17.50 -1.79
CA GLY A 85 -0.73 17.13 -0.94
C GLY A 85 0.39 18.17 -0.98
N THR A 86 1.36 17.99 -0.09
CA THR A 86 2.61 18.75 -0.14
C THR A 86 3.52 18.25 -1.26
N ALA A 87 4.43 19.09 -1.73
CA ALA A 87 5.42 18.69 -2.72
C ALA A 87 6.29 17.52 -2.24
N ALA A 88 6.62 17.47 -0.94
CA ALA A 88 7.40 16.39 -0.35
C ALA A 88 6.65 15.04 -0.40
N GLU A 89 5.37 15.02 -0.05
CA GLU A 89 4.54 13.81 -0.12
C GLU A 89 4.37 13.34 -1.56
N LEU A 90 4.20 14.26 -2.51
CA LEU A 90 4.11 13.91 -3.92
C LEU A 90 5.40 13.28 -4.45
N GLU A 91 6.56 13.86 -4.14
CA GLU A 91 7.85 13.29 -4.54
C GLU A 91 8.12 11.94 -3.87
N GLN A 92 7.72 11.78 -2.61
CA GLN A 92 7.79 10.50 -1.92
C GLN A 92 6.92 9.44 -2.62
N ALA A 93 5.66 9.75 -2.94
CA ALA A 93 4.77 8.82 -3.62
C ALA A 93 5.31 8.39 -4.99
N LYS A 94 5.90 9.31 -5.76
CA LYS A 94 6.57 8.98 -7.04
C LYS A 94 7.77 8.06 -6.83
N ALA A 95 8.59 8.32 -5.81
CA ALA A 95 9.77 7.53 -5.51
C ALA A 95 9.41 6.12 -5.06
N GLU A 96 8.38 5.96 -4.23
CA GLU A 96 7.88 4.65 -3.79
C GLU A 96 7.30 3.84 -4.94
N LEU A 97 6.53 4.50 -5.82
CA LEU A 97 5.97 3.86 -7.02
C LEU A 97 7.07 3.39 -7.98
N THR A 98 8.10 4.23 -8.19
CA THR A 98 9.28 3.89 -9.02
C THR A 98 10.09 2.75 -8.41
N ARG A 99 10.38 2.82 -7.10
CA ARG A 99 11.09 1.76 -6.38
C ARG A 99 10.34 0.42 -6.45
N THR A 100 9.01 0.46 -6.37
CA THR A 100 8.18 -0.74 -6.48
C THR A 100 8.27 -1.34 -7.88
N ALA A 101 8.27 -0.51 -8.93
CA ALA A 101 8.47 -0.96 -10.30
C ALA A 101 9.82 -1.67 -10.49
N GLU A 102 10.89 -1.14 -9.90
CA GLU A 102 12.23 -1.75 -9.98
C GLU A 102 12.30 -3.10 -9.25
N ARG A 103 11.64 -3.21 -8.09
CA ARG A 103 11.60 -4.42 -7.26
C ARG A 103 10.59 -5.46 -7.72
N ALA A 104 9.66 -5.09 -8.60
CA ALA A 104 8.58 -5.97 -9.05
C ALA A 104 9.13 -7.30 -9.60
N PRO A 105 8.42 -8.43 -9.40
CA PRO A 105 8.75 -9.70 -10.04
C PRO A 105 8.83 -9.56 -11.56
N ASP A 106 9.72 -10.29 -12.22
CA ASP A 106 9.90 -10.20 -13.67
C ASP A 106 8.60 -10.48 -14.47
N SER A 107 7.69 -11.29 -13.90
CA SER A 107 6.38 -11.59 -14.49
C SER A 107 5.42 -10.41 -14.57
N ILE A 108 5.66 -9.31 -13.83
CA ILE A 108 4.83 -8.09 -13.85
C ILE A 108 5.66 -6.80 -13.98
N LYS A 109 6.99 -6.87 -13.94
CA LYS A 109 7.89 -5.71 -13.91
C LYS A 109 7.64 -4.73 -15.05
N ALA A 110 7.46 -5.21 -16.28
CA ALA A 110 7.21 -4.36 -17.44
C ALA A 110 5.87 -3.61 -17.33
N ASP A 111 4.82 -4.32 -16.93
CA ASP A 111 3.47 -3.76 -16.77
C ASP A 111 3.41 -2.76 -15.61
N PHE A 112 4.01 -3.09 -14.47
CA PHE A 112 4.07 -2.18 -13.32
C PHE A 112 4.95 -0.96 -13.61
N THR A 113 6.03 -1.12 -14.37
CA THR A 113 6.84 0.01 -14.87
C THR A 113 6.01 0.93 -15.76
N THR A 114 5.19 0.36 -16.64
CA THR A 114 4.28 1.12 -17.50
C THR A 114 3.25 1.89 -16.66
N LEU A 115 2.61 1.25 -15.69
CA LEU A 115 1.71 1.89 -14.75
C LEU A 115 2.38 3.07 -14.02
N SER A 116 3.57 2.85 -13.48
CA SER A 116 4.36 3.89 -12.81
C SER A 116 4.60 5.11 -13.69
N GLN A 117 5.07 4.89 -14.93
CA GLN A 117 5.35 5.98 -15.88
C GLN A 117 4.08 6.74 -16.27
N VAL A 118 2.99 6.04 -16.56
CA VAL A 118 1.71 6.67 -16.93
C VAL A 118 1.15 7.48 -15.77
N ALA A 119 1.18 6.94 -14.55
CA ALA A 119 0.72 7.63 -13.34
C ALA A 119 1.53 8.90 -13.05
N ILE A 120 2.86 8.83 -13.19
CA ILE A 120 3.73 10.00 -13.00
C ILE A 120 3.53 11.03 -14.11
N ALA A 121 3.39 10.60 -15.37
CA ALA A 121 3.14 11.50 -16.49
C ALA A 121 1.82 12.27 -16.31
N GLY A 122 0.79 11.60 -15.82
CA GLY A 122 -0.52 12.21 -15.67
C GLY A 122 -0.61 13.29 -14.59
N ILE A 123 0.39 13.40 -13.70
CA ILE A 123 0.49 14.52 -12.74
C ILE A 123 0.60 15.86 -13.49
N LYS A 124 1.35 15.88 -14.59
CA LYS A 124 1.54 17.07 -15.43
C LYS A 124 0.54 17.12 -16.58
N ASP A 125 0.13 15.96 -17.09
CA ASP A 125 -0.78 15.84 -18.21
C ASP A 125 -2.09 15.15 -17.78
N GLN A 126 -3.07 15.97 -17.37
CA GLN A 126 -4.38 15.49 -16.95
C GLN A 126 -5.11 14.68 -18.04
N THR A 127 -4.73 14.81 -19.31
CA THR A 127 -5.32 14.01 -20.39
C THR A 127 -4.97 12.53 -20.25
N VAL A 128 -3.85 12.19 -19.59
CA VAL A 128 -3.48 10.80 -19.31
C VAL A 128 -4.49 10.12 -18.38
N PHE A 129 -5.02 10.85 -17.39
CA PHE A 129 -6.05 10.33 -16.48
C PHE A 129 -7.44 10.28 -17.12
N SER A 130 -7.81 11.29 -17.92
CA SER A 130 -9.14 11.34 -18.55
C SER A 130 -9.28 10.47 -19.80
N SER A 131 -8.17 10.05 -20.43
CA SER A 131 -8.17 9.25 -21.67
C SER A 131 -8.26 7.74 -21.46
N GLY A 132 -8.27 7.25 -20.23
CA GLY A 132 -8.29 5.80 -19.96
C GLY A 132 -6.90 5.16 -19.83
N LYS A 133 -5.81 5.88 -20.11
CA LYS A 133 -4.45 5.31 -20.13
C LYS A 133 -4.02 4.70 -18.79
N ILE A 134 -4.44 5.28 -17.68
CA ILE A 134 -4.17 4.75 -16.34
C ILE A 134 -4.89 3.42 -16.13
N GLN A 135 -6.14 3.34 -16.56
CA GLN A 135 -6.96 2.13 -16.48
C GLN A 135 -6.37 1.01 -17.35
N ASP A 136 -5.92 1.35 -18.56
CA ASP A 136 -5.26 0.41 -19.46
C ASP A 136 -3.95 -0.11 -18.88
N ALA A 137 -3.11 0.77 -18.32
CA ALA A 137 -1.86 0.39 -17.68
C ALA A 137 -2.08 -0.42 -16.38
N MET A 138 -3.21 -0.21 -15.70
CA MET A 138 -3.59 -0.91 -14.47
C MET A 138 -4.12 -2.33 -14.73
N ALA A 139 -4.78 -2.57 -15.87
CA ALA A 139 -5.42 -3.84 -16.18
C ALA A 139 -4.48 -5.08 -16.08
N PRO A 140 -3.26 -5.09 -16.65
CA PRO A 140 -2.35 -6.22 -16.49
C PRO A 140 -1.88 -6.39 -15.04
N VAL A 141 -1.68 -5.28 -14.31
CA VAL A 141 -1.30 -5.30 -12.89
C VAL A 141 -2.40 -5.93 -12.04
N GLN A 142 -3.66 -5.55 -12.24
CA GLN A 142 -4.80 -6.17 -11.54
C GLN A 142 -4.94 -7.66 -11.87
N THR A 143 -4.72 -8.03 -13.13
CA THR A 143 -4.75 -9.43 -13.56
C THR A 143 -3.69 -10.26 -12.83
N TRP A 144 -2.48 -9.72 -12.70
CA TRP A 144 -1.41 -10.38 -11.95
C TRP A 144 -1.73 -10.47 -10.46
N ILE A 145 -2.21 -9.40 -9.84
CA ILE A 145 -2.60 -9.41 -8.42
C ILE A 145 -3.65 -10.49 -8.18
N ALA A 146 -4.70 -10.56 -9.00
CA ALA A 146 -5.76 -11.56 -8.87
C ALA A 146 -5.24 -13.01 -9.01
N ALA A 147 -4.21 -13.22 -9.83
CA ALA A 147 -3.62 -14.54 -10.04
C ALA A 147 -2.63 -14.96 -8.94
N ASN A 148 -2.04 -14.02 -8.20
CA ASN A 148 -0.89 -14.28 -7.33
C ASN A 148 -1.11 -13.93 -5.85
N CYS A 149 -2.12 -13.12 -5.51
CA CYS A 149 -2.26 -12.48 -4.19
C CYS A 149 -3.53 -12.86 -3.42
N GLY A 150 -3.85 -14.16 -3.40
CA GLY A 150 -5.00 -14.74 -2.69
C GLY A 150 -4.68 -15.36 -1.34
#